data_AF-A0A7G8IYE1-F1
#
_entry.id   AF-A0A7G8IYE1-F1
#
_cell.length_a   1.000
_cell.length_b   1.000
_cell.length_c   1.000
_cell.angle_alpha   90.00
_cell.angle_beta   90.00
_cell.angle_gamma   90.00
#
_symmetry.space_group_name_H-M   'P 1'
#
loop_
_entity.id
_entity.type
_entity.pdbx_description
1 polymer ?
#
loop_
_entity_poly.entity_id
_entity_poly.type
_entity_poly.pdbx_seq_one_letter_code
_entity_poly.pdbx_strand_id
1 'polypeptide(L)'
;MLTTSTRLKLQSILQRVAEGASVSLSDRVYLQKFADRDRTVSSWLRRARRQQLSGRPLEGLDSLLDGLDLCSAEPDQQHSPEADDLGDWFAGADSWLRRD
;
A
#
# COMPACT_ATOMS: atom_id res chain seq x y z
N MET A 1 -16.88 14.75 -3.97
CA MET A 1 -17.34 13.34 -4.09
C MET A 1 -17.23 12.90 -5.53
N LEU A 2 -16.81 11.66 -5.77
CA LEU A 2 -16.71 11.09 -7.12
C LEU A 2 -18.11 10.90 -7.72
N THR A 3 -18.27 11.24 -8.99
CA THR A 3 -19.47 10.87 -9.74
C THR A 3 -19.52 9.35 -9.91
N THR A 4 -20.71 8.79 -10.14
CA THR A 4 -20.89 7.35 -10.36
C THR A 4 -20.05 6.86 -11.54
N SER A 5 -20.07 7.61 -12.66
CA SER A 5 -19.30 7.26 -13.86
C SER A 5 -17.80 7.28 -13.61
N THR A 6 -17.29 8.26 -12.86
CA THR A 6 -15.88 8.31 -12.47
C THR A 6 -15.51 7.13 -11.58
N ARG A 7 -16.35 6.81 -10.58
CA ARG A 7 -16.11 5.67 -9.68
C ARG A 7 -16.02 4.35 -10.45
N LEU A 8 -16.97 4.08 -11.35
CA LEU A 8 -17.00 2.85 -12.16
C LEU A 8 -15.76 2.75 -13.06
N LYS A 9 -15.34 3.88 -13.66
CA LYS A 9 -14.11 3.91 -14.46
C LYS A 9 -12.87 3.61 -13.62
N LEU A 10 -12.76 4.20 -12.43
CA LEU A 10 -11.63 3.91 -11.53
C LEU A 10 -11.63 2.44 -11.10
N GLN A 11 -12.80 1.88 -10.77
CA GLN A 11 -12.95 0.47 -10.41
C GLN A 11 -12.49 -0.46 -11.53
N SER A 12 -12.84 -0.19 -12.79
CA SER A 12 -12.40 -1.04 -13.91
C SER A 12 -10.88 -0.98 -14.17
N ILE A 13 -10.25 0.17 -13.90
CA ILE A 13 -8.79 0.29 -13.96
C ILE A 13 -8.16 -0.50 -12.81
N LEU A 14 -8.67 -0.32 -11.59
CA LEU A 14 -8.16 -0.98 -10.38
C LEU A 14 -8.29 -2.50 -10.44
N GLN A 15 -9.38 -3.02 -11.00
CA GLN A 15 -9.55 -4.45 -11.23
C GLN A 15 -8.45 -5.01 -12.15
N ARG A 16 -8.17 -4.33 -13.27
CA ARG A 16 -7.08 -4.73 -14.17
C ARG A 16 -5.71 -4.67 -13.50
N VAL A 17 -5.49 -3.68 -12.61
CA VAL A 17 -4.25 -3.61 -11.80
C VAL A 17 -4.15 -4.83 -10.89
N ALA A 18 -5.21 -5.16 -10.14
CA ALA A 18 -5.23 -6.29 -9.21
C ALA A 18 -5.01 -7.64 -9.92
N GLU A 19 -5.56 -7.80 -11.12
CA GLU A 19 -5.37 -8.99 -11.96
C GLU A 19 -3.98 -9.05 -12.65
N GLY A 20 -3.17 -7.99 -12.53
CA GLY A 20 -1.89 -7.87 -13.23
C GLY A 20 -2.04 -7.71 -14.76
N ALA A 21 -3.23 -7.35 -15.24
CA ALA A 21 -3.52 -7.15 -16.65
C ALA A 21 -2.88 -5.86 -17.19
N SER A 22 -2.76 -5.75 -18.51
CA SER A 22 -2.22 -4.55 -19.15
C SER A 22 -3.14 -3.34 -18.93
N VAL A 23 -2.59 -2.27 -18.36
CA VAL A 23 -3.25 -0.98 -18.18
C VAL A 23 -2.47 0.08 -18.94
N SER A 24 -3.16 0.82 -19.82
CA SER A 24 -2.57 1.88 -20.64
C SER A 24 -1.99 3.02 -19.78
N LEU A 25 -1.01 3.75 -20.32
CA LEU A 25 -0.44 4.91 -19.64
C LEU A 25 -1.52 5.96 -19.33
N SER A 26 -2.46 6.20 -20.24
CA SER A 26 -3.55 7.16 -20.04
C SER A 26 -4.46 6.78 -18.87
N ASP A 27 -4.79 5.50 -18.72
CA ASP A 27 -5.59 5.00 -17.60
C ASP A 27 -4.81 5.09 -16.28
N ARG A 28 -3.50 4.80 -16.29
CA ARG A 28 -2.64 4.96 -15.10
C ARG A 28 -2.57 6.42 -14.66
N VAL A 29 -2.33 7.34 -15.59
CA VAL A 29 -2.29 8.80 -15.30
C VAL A 29 -3.66 9.28 -14.81
N TYR A 30 -4.74 8.80 -15.44
CA TYR A 30 -6.10 9.12 -15.00
C TYR A 30 -6.33 8.67 -13.56
N LEU A 31 -6.01 7.42 -13.22
CA LEU A 31 -6.14 6.89 -11.86
C LEU A 31 -5.28 7.69 -10.86
N GLN A 32 -4.02 7.96 -11.20
CA GLN A 32 -3.09 8.69 -10.32
C GLN A 32 -3.60 10.09 -9.99
N LYS A 33 -4.15 10.82 -10.98
CA LYS A 33 -4.74 12.15 -10.76
C LYS A 33 -5.79 12.18 -9.65
N PHE A 34 -6.58 11.10 -9.51
CA PHE A 34 -7.56 10.97 -8.44
C PHE A 34 -6.93 10.47 -7.14
N ALA A 35 -6.01 9.51 -7.21
CA ALA A 35 -5.29 9.01 -6.04
C ALA A 35 -4.54 10.12 -5.29
N ASP A 36 -3.95 11.08 -6.00
CA ASP A 36 -3.22 12.21 -5.41
C ASP A 36 -4.11 13.18 -4.62
N ARG A 37 -5.42 13.20 -4.93
CA ARG A 37 -6.39 14.15 -4.37
C ARG A 37 -7.36 13.50 -3.39
N ASP A 38 -7.59 12.20 -3.52
CA ASP A 38 -8.59 11.46 -2.76
C ASP A 38 -7.94 10.25 -2.08
N ARG A 39 -7.86 10.31 -0.75
CA ARG A 39 -7.30 9.24 0.09
C ARG A 39 -8.00 7.90 -0.12
N THR A 40 -9.30 7.90 -0.40
CA THR A 40 -10.04 6.66 -0.65
C THR A 40 -9.58 5.98 -1.94
N VAL A 41 -9.34 6.76 -2.99
CA VAL A 41 -8.82 6.25 -4.27
C VAL A 41 -7.37 5.78 -4.13
N SER A 42 -6.55 6.51 -3.36
CA SER A 42 -5.19 6.07 -3.02
C SER A 42 -5.20 4.74 -2.26
N SER A 43 -6.10 4.58 -1.28
CA SER A 43 -6.29 3.32 -0.55
C SER A 43 -6.68 2.17 -1.47
N TRP A 44 -7.62 2.39 -2.40
CA TRP A 44 -8.00 1.36 -3.38
C TRP A 44 -6.84 0.96 -4.29
N LEU A 45 -6.03 1.92 -4.73
CA LEU A 45 -4.83 1.64 -5.53
C LEU A 45 -3.82 0.79 -4.76
N ARG A 46 -3.57 1.10 -3.49
CA ARG A 46 -2.68 0.29 -2.64
C ARG A 46 -3.19 -1.14 -2.48
N ARG A 47 -4.49 -1.33 -2.22
CA ARG A 47 -5.13 -2.65 -2.16
C ARG A 47 -4.97 -3.43 -3.46
N ALA A 48 -5.26 -2.80 -4.60
CA ALA A 48 -5.12 -3.44 -5.91
C ALA A 48 -3.68 -3.89 -6.17
N ARG A 49 -2.68 -3.05 -5.82
CA ARG A 49 -1.26 -3.43 -5.94
C ARG A 49 -0.89 -4.59 -5.01
N ARG A 50 -1.36 -4.58 -3.75
CA ARG A 50 -1.12 -5.69 -2.82
C ARG A 50 -1.72 -7.00 -3.35
N GLN A 51 -2.94 -6.96 -3.85
CA GLN A 51 -3.56 -8.14 -4.47
C GLN A 51 -2.76 -8.65 -5.67
N GLN A 52 -2.27 -7.74 -6.52
CA GLN A 52 -1.42 -8.08 -7.65
C GLN A 52 -0.11 -8.76 -7.20
N LEU A 53 0.53 -8.25 -6.15
CA LEU A 53 1.80 -8.77 -5.63
C LEU A 53 1.64 -10.10 -4.88
N SER A 54 0.56 -10.23 -4.10
CA SER A 54 0.30 -11.46 -3.34
C SER A 54 0.02 -12.66 -4.25
N GLY A 55 -0.56 -12.43 -5.44
CA GLY A 55 -0.88 -13.49 -6.41
C GLY A 55 -1.91 -14.52 -5.93
N ARG A 56 -2.47 -14.33 -4.73
CA ARG A 56 -3.47 -15.19 -4.09
C ARG A 56 -4.47 -14.33 -3.30
N PRO A 57 -5.71 -14.82 -3.09
CA PRO A 57 -6.65 -14.15 -2.19
C PRO A 57 -6.06 -14.02 -0.78
N LEU A 58 -6.27 -12.85 -0.17
CA LEU A 58 -5.90 -12.62 1.23
C LEU A 58 -6.96 -13.29 2.13
N GLU A 59 -6.50 -14.05 3.11
CA GLU A 59 -7.37 -14.81 4.03
C GLU A 59 -7.04 -14.47 5.49
N GLY A 60 -8.00 -14.72 6.39
CA GLY A 60 -7.81 -14.53 7.83
C GLY A 60 -7.40 -13.11 8.21
N LEU A 61 -6.29 -13.00 8.94
CA LEU A 61 -5.75 -11.73 9.43
C LEU A 61 -5.35 -10.78 8.28
N ASP A 62 -4.78 -11.31 7.20
CA ASP A 62 -4.32 -10.50 6.08
C ASP A 62 -5.48 -9.78 5.39
N SER A 63 -6.64 -10.43 5.29
CA SER A 63 -7.87 -9.84 4.76
C SER A 63 -8.37 -8.68 5.64
N LEU A 64 -8.28 -8.84 6.97
CA LEU A 64 -8.64 -7.78 7.91
C LEU A 64 -7.68 -6.58 7.80
N LEU A 65 -6.37 -6.83 7.78
CA LEU A 65 -5.35 -5.78 7.68
C LEU A 65 -5.42 -5.03 6.34
N ASP A 66 -5.72 -5.73 5.24
CA ASP A 66 -5.96 -5.11 3.93
C ASP A 66 -7.26 -4.28 3.92
N GLY A 67 -8.31 -4.79 4.58
CA GLY A 67 -9.56 -4.08 4.83
C GLY A 67 -9.40 -2.79 5.63
N LEU A 68 -8.36 -2.71 6.47
CA LEU A 68 -7.97 -1.52 7.22
C LEU A 68 -6.89 -0.69 6.50
N ASP A 69 -6.39 -1.14 5.34
CA ASP A 69 -5.29 -0.53 4.58
C ASP A 69 -4.01 -0.31 5.43
N LEU A 70 -3.68 -1.28 6.28
CA LEU A 70 -2.52 -1.24 7.18
C LEU A 70 -1.27 -1.92 6.62
N CYS A 71 -1.40 -2.68 5.52
CA CYS A 71 -0.27 -3.36 4.90
C CYS A 71 0.50 -2.43 3.93
N SER A 72 1.83 -2.50 3.92
CA SER A 72 2.63 -1.86 2.87
C SER A 72 2.48 -2.62 1.55
N ALA A 73 2.48 -1.88 0.43
CA ALA A 73 2.47 -2.46 -0.91
C ALA A 73 3.86 -2.52 -1.53
N GLU A 74 4.84 -1.83 -0.94
CA GLU A 74 6.18 -1.68 -1.51
C GLU A 74 7.13 -2.70 -0.88
N PRO A 75 7.83 -3.53 -1.68
CA PRO A 75 8.76 -4.54 -1.18
C PRO A 75 9.95 -3.91 -0.43
N ASP A 76 10.32 -2.68 -0.77
CA ASP A 76 11.45 -1.95 -0.16
C ASP A 76 11.19 -1.45 1.27
N GLN A 77 9.98 -1.63 1.81
CA GLN A 77 9.68 -1.35 3.22
C GLN A 77 9.88 -2.56 4.14
N GLN A 78 10.44 -3.67 3.63
CA GLN A 78 10.88 -4.76 4.47
C GLN A 78 12.00 -4.22 5.38
N HIS A 79 11.65 -3.96 6.64
CA HIS A 79 12.61 -3.67 7.70
C HIS A 79 13.73 -4.70 7.60
N SER A 80 14.94 -4.22 7.34
CA SER A 80 16.14 -5.04 7.27
C SER A 80 16.68 -5.13 8.70
N PRO A 81 16.44 -6.24 9.43
CA PRO A 81 16.86 -6.34 10.83
C PRO A 81 18.38 -6.27 10.99
N GLU A 82 19.16 -6.49 9.93
CA GLU A 82 20.61 -6.35 9.92
C GLU A 82 21.09 -4.90 9.73
N ALA A 83 20.24 -4.01 9.21
CA ALA A 83 20.58 -2.60 8.94
C ALA A 83 20.06 -1.64 10.03
N ASP A 84 18.97 -1.99 10.69
CA ASP A 84 18.41 -1.23 11.81
C ASP A 84 18.82 -1.89 13.14
N ASP A 85 20.08 -1.74 13.53
CA ASP A 85 20.46 -2.03 14.91
C ASP A 85 19.80 -0.98 15.81
N LEU A 86 18.72 -1.36 16.50
CA LEU A 86 18.12 -0.52 17.54
C LEU A 86 19.17 -0.05 18.55
N GLY A 87 20.27 -0.81 18.72
CA GLY A 87 21.45 -0.40 19.48
C GLY A 87 22.05 0.92 19.01
N ASP A 88 22.20 1.15 17.70
CA ASP A 88 22.70 2.42 17.15
C ASP A 88 21.72 3.57 17.38
N TRP A 89 20.41 3.29 17.32
CA TRP A 89 19.38 4.30 17.59
C TRP A 89 19.41 4.77 19.05
N PHE A 90 19.77 3.89 19.99
CA PHE A 90 19.90 4.19 21.41
C PHE A 90 21.35 4.45 21.87
N ALA A 91 22.35 4.37 20.99
CA ALA A 91 23.76 4.55 21.34
C ALA A 91 24.06 5.96 21.88
N GLY A 92 23.26 6.95 21.49
CA GLY A 92 23.31 8.33 22.00
C GLY A 92 22.31 8.65 23.11
N ALA A 93 21.51 7.68 23.56
CA ALA A 93 20.50 7.93 24.59
C ALA A 93 21.12 8.08 25.98
N ASP A 94 20.50 8.95 26.78
CA ASP A 94 20.84 9.17 28.18
C ASP A 94 20.79 7.88 29.00
N SER A 95 21.55 7.85 30.08
CA SER A 95 21.74 6.65 30.92
C SER A 95 20.44 6.07 31.47
N TRP A 96 19.42 6.89 31.71
CA TRP A 96 18.11 6.44 32.23
C TRP A 96 17.29 5.59 31.24
N LEU A 97 17.67 5.59 29.96
CA LEU A 97 17.02 4.82 28.91
C LEU A 97 17.75 3.49 28.60
N ARG A 98 18.97 3.32 29.12
CA ARG A 98 19.75 2.10 28.94
C ARG A 98 19.33 1.09 30.00
N ARG A 99 19.19 -0.19 29.62
CA ARG A 99 19.15 -1.29 30.59
C ARG A 99 20.59 -1.53 31.04
N ASP A 100 20.85 -1.39 32.34
CA ASP A 100 22.12 -1.77 32.97
C ASP A 100 22.51 -3.22 32.65
#